data_AF-M3H290-F1
#
_entry.id   AF-M3H290-F1
#
_cell.length_a   1.000
_cell.length_b   1.000
_cell.length_c   1.000
_cell.angle_alpha   90.00
_cell.angle_beta   90.00
_cell.angle_gamma   90.00
#
_symmetry.space_group_name_H-M   'P 1'
#
loop_
_entity.id
_entity.type
_entity.pdbx_description
1 polymer ?
#
loop_
_entity_poly.entity_id
_entity_poly.type
_entity_poly.pdbx_seq_one_letter_code
_entity_poly.pdbx_strand_id
1 'polypeptide(L)'
;MLETEKEPFSGYDLPLREKIYFEDGCSAELVRKQSVGSINVLSNISSVLRFFIRLFFAKPYQIYSLADLNLQCPGKNLPPDSFETFNGILSYYLINP
;
A
#
# COMPACT_ATOMS: atom_id res chain seq x y z
N MET A 1 8.58 16.12 3.27
CA MET A 1 9.21 15.00 2.54
C MET A 1 8.34 13.77 2.80
N LEU A 2 8.00 12.97 1.79
CA LEU A 2 7.38 11.67 2.04
C LEU A 2 8.42 10.79 2.76
N GLU A 3 8.09 10.27 3.93
CA GLU A 3 8.91 9.26 4.60
C GLU A 3 8.75 7.96 3.82
N THR A 4 9.79 7.55 3.11
CA THR A 4 9.82 6.30 2.34
C THR A 4 10.81 5.32 2.96
N GLU A 5 10.50 4.05 2.88
CA GLU A 5 11.38 2.96 3.29
C GLU A 5 11.47 1.93 2.17
N LYS A 6 12.68 1.42 1.97
CA LYS A 6 12.95 0.39 0.98
C LYS A 6 12.34 -0.94 1.39
N GLU A 7 11.45 -1.45 0.56
CA GLU A 7 10.82 -2.74 0.80
C GLU A 7 11.79 -3.88 0.45
N PRO A 8 12.09 -4.80 1.38
CA PRO A 8 13.18 -5.77 1.23
C PRO A 8 12.96 -6.81 0.12
N PHE A 9 11.72 -7.15 -0.21
CA PHE A 9 11.42 -8.19 -1.21
C PHE A 9 11.51 -7.69 -2.65
N SER A 10 10.91 -6.54 -2.93
CA SER A 10 10.84 -5.92 -4.25
C SER A 10 12.02 -4.98 -4.53
N GLY A 11 12.60 -4.41 -3.47
CA GLY A 11 13.67 -3.42 -3.54
C GLY A 11 13.20 -2.01 -3.87
N TYR A 12 11.89 -1.76 -3.91
CA TYR A 12 11.30 -0.45 -4.20
C TYR A 12 11.15 0.39 -2.94
N ASP A 13 11.27 1.72 -3.07
CA ASP A 13 11.01 2.66 -1.98
C ASP A 13 9.50 2.89 -1.87
N LEU A 14 8.91 2.41 -0.78
CA LEU A 14 7.48 2.54 -0.51
C LEU A 14 7.23 3.53 0.62
N PRO A 15 6.18 4.36 0.53
CA PRO A 15 5.87 5.30 1.60
C PRO A 15 5.52 4.56 2.89
N LEU A 16 6.05 5.09 4.00
CA LEU A 16 5.71 4.67 5.35
C LEU A 16 4.43 5.34 5.81
N ARG A 17 4.22 6.60 5.40
CA ARG A 17 3.05 7.40 5.75
C ARG A 17 2.51 8.12 4.53
N GLU A 18 1.21 8.04 4.38
CA GLU A 18 0.48 8.74 3.33
C GLU A 18 -0.70 9.48 3.93
N LYS A 19 -0.93 10.72 3.49
CA LYS A 19 -2.10 11.48 3.89
C LYS A 19 -3.02 11.65 2.69
N ILE A 20 -4.22 11.09 2.80
CA ILE A 20 -5.27 11.13 1.80
C ILE A 20 -6.25 12.23 2.21
N TYR A 21 -6.57 13.14 1.30
CA TYR A 21 -7.55 14.19 1.53
C TYR A 21 -8.84 13.84 0.80
N PHE A 22 -9.97 13.92 1.49
CA PHE A 22 -11.30 13.70 0.93
C PHE A 22 -11.95 15.05 0.60
N GLU A 23 -12.87 15.05 -0.37
CA GLU A 23 -13.55 16.28 -0.82
C GLU A 23 -14.35 16.99 0.29
N ASP A 24 -14.80 16.24 1.30
CA ASP A 24 -15.58 16.72 2.45
C ASP A 24 -14.75 17.45 3.54
N GLY A 25 -13.46 17.71 3.30
CA GLY A 25 -12.56 18.30 4.30
C GLY A 25 -12.06 17.32 5.36
N CYS A 26 -12.43 16.04 5.24
CA CYS A 26 -11.81 14.96 5.99
C CYS A 26 -10.42 14.62 5.43
N SER A 27 -9.56 14.06 6.26
CA SER A 27 -8.32 13.41 5.81
C SER A 27 -8.13 12.08 6.50
N ALA A 28 -7.44 11.16 5.85
CA ALA A 28 -6.96 9.93 6.46
C ALA A 28 -5.44 9.89 6.41
N GLU A 29 -4.80 9.60 7.53
CA GLU A 29 -3.39 9.27 7.59
C GLU A 29 -3.24 7.74 7.62
N LEU A 30 -2.63 7.19 6.57
CA LEU A 30 -2.30 5.79 6.45
C LEU A 30 -0.85 5.58 6.88
N VAL A 31 -0.63 4.73 7.88
CA VAL A 31 0.69 4.40 8.41
C VAL A 31 0.97 2.92 8.14
N ARG A 32 1.91 2.64 7.24
CA ARG A 32 2.38 1.28 6.94
C ARG A 32 3.21 0.76 8.10
N LYS A 33 2.91 -0.47 8.53
CA LYS A 33 3.63 -1.20 9.58
C LYS A 33 4.40 -2.38 8.95
N GLN A 34 4.22 -3.57 9.51
CA GLN A 34 4.95 -4.77 9.15
C GLN A 34 4.42 -5.38 7.85
N SER A 35 5.34 -5.81 6.98
CA SER A 35 5.02 -6.64 5.81
C SER A 35 4.51 -8.02 6.27
N VAL A 36 3.36 -8.45 5.74
CA VAL A 36 2.71 -9.72 6.08
C VAL A 36 2.73 -10.73 4.94
N GLY A 37 3.08 -10.29 3.74
CA GLY A 37 3.22 -11.19 2.60
C GLY A 37 3.68 -10.46 1.35
N SER A 38 4.34 -11.19 0.47
CA SER A 38 4.74 -10.67 -0.83
C SER A 38 4.76 -11.79 -1.86
N ILE A 39 4.44 -11.44 -3.10
CA ILE A 39 4.46 -12.38 -4.22
C ILE A 39 5.07 -11.71 -5.45
N ASN A 40 5.98 -12.45 -6.10
CA ASN A 40 6.40 -12.13 -7.45
C ASN A 40 5.34 -12.68 -8.40
N VAL A 41 4.55 -11.80 -9.02
CA VAL A 41 3.41 -12.19 -9.87
C VAL A 41 3.87 -13.09 -11.01
N LEU A 42 5.13 -12.99 -11.44
CA LEU A 42 5.69 -13.82 -12.49
C LEU A 42 6.02 -15.26 -12.06
N SER A 43 6.03 -15.60 -10.76
CA SER A 43 6.50 -16.91 -10.29
C SER A 43 5.61 -18.06 -10.73
N ASN A 44 4.30 -17.82 -10.85
CA ASN A 44 3.28 -18.86 -11.08
C ASN A 44 2.74 -18.92 -12.51
N ILE A 45 3.33 -18.17 -13.44
CA ILE A 45 2.94 -18.15 -14.86
C ILE A 45 3.93 -18.94 -15.73
N SER A 46 3.45 -19.42 -16.88
CA SER A 46 4.27 -20.17 -17.84
C SER A 46 5.48 -19.36 -18.31
N SER A 47 6.57 -20.06 -18.68
CA SER A 47 7.82 -19.43 -19.14
C SER A 47 7.62 -18.51 -20.36
N VAL A 48 6.76 -18.92 -21.30
CA VAL A 48 6.42 -18.14 -22.51
C VAL A 48 5.67 -16.87 -22.13
N LEU A 49 4.62 -16.97 -21.32
CA LEU A 49 3.85 -15.80 -20.89
C LEU A 49 4.71 -14.84 -20.05
N ARG A 50 5.57 -15.39 -19.18
CA ARG A 50 6.55 -14.62 -18.39
C ARG A 50 7.49 -13.82 -19.28
N PHE A 51 7.96 -14.39 -20.39
CA PHE A 51 8.82 -13.70 -21.33
C PHE A 51 8.10 -12.48 -21.93
N PHE A 52 6.88 -12.65 -22.44
CA PHE A 52 6.10 -11.55 -23.01
C PHE A 52 5.81 -10.44 -21.98
N ILE A 53 5.40 -10.80 -20.77
CA ILE A 53 5.11 -9.80 -19.72
C ILE A 53 6.36 -8.99 -19.37
N ARG A 54 7.54 -9.62 -19.32
CA ARG A 54 8.82 -8.94 -19.05
C ARG A 54 9.25 -7.96 -20.14
N LEU A 55 8.74 -8.07 -21.37
CA LEU A 55 9.02 -7.08 -22.43
C LEU A 55 8.37 -5.72 -22.14
N PHE A 56 7.25 -5.72 -21.41
CA PHE A 56 6.49 -4.51 -21.12
C PHE A 56 6.54 -4.10 -19.65
N PHE A 57 6.87 -5.02 -18.75
CA PHE A 57 6.82 -4.80 -17.31
C PHE A 57 8.08 -5.24 -16.55
N ALA A 58 8.68 -4.30 -15.80
CA ALA A 58 9.75 -4.51 -14.85
C ALA A 58 9.20 -5.05 -13.53
N LYS A 59 9.43 -6.35 -13.30
CA LYS A 59 9.26 -7.06 -12.02
C LYS A 59 7.93 -6.73 -11.28
N PRO A 60 6.80 -7.27 -11.75
CA PRO A 60 5.53 -7.06 -11.08
C PRO A 60 5.51 -7.78 -9.73
N TYR A 61 5.38 -7.01 -8.67
CA TYR A 61 5.29 -7.50 -7.29
C TYR A 61 3.97 -7.06 -6.68
N GLN A 62 3.41 -7.94 -5.86
CA GLN A 62 2.33 -7.59 -4.97
C GLN A 62 2.81 -7.74 -3.54
N ILE A 63 2.65 -6.68 -2.76
CA ILE A 63 3.18 -6.58 -1.40
C ILE A 63 2.03 -6.24 -0.47
N TYR A 64 1.91 -6.99 0.60
CA TYR A 64 0.88 -6.84 1.62
C TYR A 64 1.53 -6.44 2.93
N SER A 65 1.06 -5.38 3.54
CA SER A 65 1.52 -4.90 4.84
C SER A 65 0.33 -4.64 5.74
N LEU A 66 0.51 -4.81 7.05
CA LEU A 66 -0.42 -4.21 8.01
C LEU A 66 -0.28 -2.70 7.94
N ALA A 67 -1.41 -2.01 8.10
CA ALA A 67 -1.43 -0.56 8.16
C ALA A 67 -2.48 -0.08 9.15
N ASP A 68 -2.21 1.07 9.73
CA ASP A 68 -3.18 1.83 10.50
C ASP A 68 -3.73 2.95 9.63
N LEU A 69 -5.02 3.22 9.72
CA LEU A 69 -5.70 4.30 9.06
C LEU A 69 -6.30 5.21 10.12
N ASN A 70 -5.75 6.41 10.26
CA ASN A 70 -6.23 7.43 11.19
C ASN A 70 -7.11 8.44 10.44
N LEU A 71 -8.42 8.42 10.70
CA LEU A 71 -9.39 9.33 10.10
C LEU A 71 -9.54 10.61 10.93
N GLN A 72 -9.34 11.75 10.27
CA GLN A 72 -9.49 13.09 10.84
C GLN A 72 -10.60 13.81 10.06
N CYS A 73 -11.79 13.90 10.66
CA CYS A 73 -12.95 14.58 10.09
C CYS A 73 -13.41 15.73 11.01
N PRO A 74 -12.84 16.93 10.88
CA PRO A 74 -13.21 18.06 11.74
C PRO A 74 -14.69 18.42 11.54
N GLY A 75 -15.46 18.47 12.63
CA GLY A 75 -16.87 18.90 12.62
C GLY A 75 -17.92 17.83 12.30
N LYS A 76 -17.52 16.59 11.95
CA LYS A 76 -18.44 15.45 11.89
C LYS A 76 -18.26 14.61 13.16
N ASN A 77 -19.33 14.46 13.94
CA ASN A 77 -19.33 13.57 15.10
C ASN A 77 -19.25 12.12 14.61
N LEU A 78 -18.03 11.58 14.60
CA LEU A 78 -17.82 10.14 14.53
C LEU A 78 -18.56 9.48 15.72
N PRO A 79 -19.25 8.35 15.53
CA PRO A 79 -19.90 7.63 16.62
C PRO A 79 -18.95 7.43 17.81
N PRO A 80 -19.41 7.50 19.07
CA PRO A 80 -18.55 7.39 20.26
C PRO A 80 -17.79 6.06 20.36
N ASP A 81 -18.22 5.01 19.66
CA ASP A 81 -17.54 3.71 19.53
C ASP A 81 -16.71 3.55 18.24
N SER A 82 -16.65 4.59 17.39
CA SER A 82 -15.76 4.56 16.23
C SER A 82 -14.36 5.03 16.63
N PHE A 83 -13.42 4.11 16.56
CA PHE A 83 -12.01 4.43 16.70
C PHE A 83 -11.60 5.34 15.54
N GLU A 84 -10.92 6.45 15.81
CA GLU A 84 -10.29 7.26 14.76
C GLU A 84 -9.23 6.44 14.01
N THR A 85 -8.70 5.39 14.65
CA THR A 85 -7.69 4.48 14.10
C THR A 85 -8.28 3.13 13.72
N PHE A 86 -8.19 2.76 12.45
CA PHE A 86 -8.57 1.46 11.92
C PHE A 86 -7.33 0.66 11.55
N ASN A 87 -7.29 -0.62 11.90
CA ASN A 87 -6.21 -1.51 11.48
C ASN A 87 -6.67 -2.33 10.26
N GLY A 88 -5.81 -2.45 9.26
CA GLY A 88 -6.14 -3.17 8.03
C GLY A 88 -4.92 -3.69 7.29
N ILE A 89 -5.17 -4.21 6.09
CA ILE A 89 -4.14 -4.69 5.16
C ILE A 89 -4.03 -3.67 4.02
N LEU A 90 -2.84 -3.09 3.87
CA LEU A 90 -2.45 -2.26 2.75
C LEU A 90 -1.76 -3.14 1.70
N SER A 91 -2.20 -3.03 0.44
CA SER A 91 -1.65 -3.80 -0.68
C SER A 91 -1.11 -2.88 -1.76
N TYR A 92 0.15 -3.08 -2.14
CA TYR A 92 0.75 -2.42 -3.30
C TYR A 92 0.82 -3.39 -4.48
N TYR A 93 0.38 -2.93 -5.64
CA TYR A 93 0.56 -3.62 -6.93
C TYR A 93 1.58 -2.83 -7.74
N LEU A 94 2.83 -3.26 -7.67
CA LEU A 94 3.94 -2.53 -8.29
C LEU A 94 4.11 -3.03 -9.71
N ILE A 95 3.82 -2.15 -10.67
CA ILE A 95 3.92 -2.39 -12.10
C ILE A 95 4.70 -1.22 -12.68
N ASN A 96 5.96 -1.44 -13.05
CA ASN A 96 6.85 -0.38 -13.59
C ASN A 96 6.99 0.86 -12.70
N PRO A 97 7.38 0.70 -11.43
CA PRO A 97 7.71 1.86 -10.60
C PRO A 97 8.99 2.56 -11.06
#